data_AF-A0A369W2L3-F1
#
_entry.id   AF-A0A369W2L3-F1
#
_cell.length_a   1.000
_cell.length_b   1.000
_cell.length_c   1.000
_cell.angle_alpha   90.00
_cell.angle_beta   90.00
_cell.angle_gamma   90.00
#
_symmetry.space_group_name_H-M   'P 1'
#
loop_
_entity.id
_entity.type
_entity.pdbx_description
1 polymer ?
#
loop_
_entity_poly.entity_id
_entity_poly.type
_entity_poly.pdbx_seq_one_letter_code
_entity_poly.pdbx_strand_id
1 'polypeptide(L)'
;MDLPVDILHWSLSILPVIVLAFLLIQLRWTAQQAGAFGIFVAAAIALFAFRTPFDTLAVAGAKGIWDAIFILLVIWPALLLYQIMDKSGGYEAMRQGITRLSKNELFIVVALGWVFTSFLQGIDGFGTPIAIVAPLLVAFGLKPVYAVAIPIIAHIWAKFYGTLCQRRGKSRPLGGAKPGHLMLGVSSAG
;
A
#
# COMPACT_ATOMS: atom_id res chain seq x y z
N MET A 1 -32.22 -4.75 -11.17
CA MET A 1 -32.12 -4.88 -9.70
C MET A 1 -31.56 -3.56 -9.21
N ASP A 2 -32.43 -2.56 -9.06
CA ASP A 2 -32.07 -1.27 -8.50
C ASP A 2 -31.67 -1.52 -7.04
N LEU A 3 -30.38 -1.48 -6.74
CA LEU A 3 -29.94 -1.35 -5.35
C LEU A 3 -30.33 0.07 -4.94
N PRO A 4 -31.30 0.27 -4.03
CA PRO A 4 -31.57 1.60 -3.52
C PRO A 4 -30.32 2.05 -2.76
N VAL A 5 -29.62 3.03 -3.33
CA VAL A 5 -28.41 3.62 -2.74
C VAL A 5 -28.82 4.56 -1.61
N ASP A 6 -29.46 3.99 -0.60
CA ASP A 6 -29.86 4.69 0.61
C ASP A 6 -28.63 4.92 1.49
N ILE A 7 -28.66 6.02 2.25
CA ILE A 7 -27.67 6.37 3.29
C ILE A 7 -27.42 5.19 4.25
N LEU A 8 -28.43 4.34 4.44
CA LEU A 8 -28.39 3.13 5.26
C LEU A 8 -27.39 2.09 4.72
N HIS A 9 -27.40 1.79 3.41
CA HIS A 9 -26.47 0.83 2.78
C HIS A 9 -25.02 1.37 2.76
N TRP A 10 -24.86 2.69 2.63
CA TRP A 10 -23.57 3.35 2.75
C TRP A 10 -22.97 3.20 4.14
N SER A 11 -23.77 3.49 5.18
CA SER A 11 -23.33 3.34 6.57
C SER A 11 -22.95 1.89 6.91
N LEU A 12 -23.68 0.93 6.36
CA LEU A 12 -23.43 -0.49 6.57
C LEU A 12 -22.16 -1.00 5.88
N SER A 13 -21.79 -0.42 4.73
CA SER A 13 -20.55 -0.77 4.01
C SER A 13 -19.29 -0.31 4.75
N ILE A 14 -19.39 0.74 5.55
CA ILE A 14 -18.26 1.28 6.34
C ILE A 14 -18.10 0.52 7.66
N LEU A 15 -19.16 -0.15 8.13
CA LEU A 15 -19.22 -0.84 9.40
C LEU A 15 -18.13 -1.92 9.59
N PRO A 16 -17.81 -2.80 8.62
CA PRO A 16 -16.72 -3.76 8.75
C PRO A 16 -15.36 -3.09 9.01
N VAL A 17 -15.11 -1.94 8.37
CA VAL A 17 -13.87 -1.18 8.50
C VAL A 17 -13.79 -0.54 9.89
N ILE A 18 -14.90 0.03 10.39
CA ILE A 18 -14.97 0.59 11.73
C ILE A 18 -14.79 -0.49 12.79
N VAL A 19 -15.45 -1.65 12.64
CA VAL A 19 -15.31 -2.78 13.56
C VAL A 19 -13.85 -3.25 13.59
N LEU A 20 -13.21 -3.43 12.43
CA LEU A 20 -11.80 -3.80 12.37
C LEU A 20 -10.89 -2.77 13.06
N ALA A 21 -11.09 -1.48 12.78
CA ALA A 21 -10.32 -0.39 13.39
C ALA A 21 -10.53 -0.35 14.92
N PHE A 22 -11.76 -0.54 15.39
CA PHE A 22 -12.08 -0.58 16.80
C PHE A 22 -11.42 -1.78 17.51
N LEU A 23 -11.46 -2.97 16.91
CA LEU A 23 -10.81 -4.17 17.46
C LEU A 23 -9.29 -4.00 17.58
N LEU A 24 -8.66 -3.36 16.60
CA LEU A 24 -7.21 -3.14 16.59
C LEU A 24 -6.76 -2.01 17.54
N ILE A 25 -7.48 -0.89 17.54
CA ILE A 25 -7.08 0.31 18.31
C ILE A 25 -7.48 0.17 19.78
N GLN A 26 -8.73 -0.21 20.03
CA GLN A 26 -9.29 -0.23 21.38
C GLN A 26 -8.96 -1.54 22.10
N LEU A 27 -9.20 -2.67 21.43
CA LEU A 27 -9.05 -3.99 22.02
C LEU A 27 -7.62 -4.54 21.91
N ARG A 28 -6.75 -3.88 21.14
CA ARG A 28 -5.33 -4.22 20.92
C ARG A 28 -5.12 -5.69 20.54
N TRP A 29 -6.08 -6.28 19.83
CA TRP A 29 -5.98 -7.66 19.37
C TRP A 29 -4.85 -7.83 18.35
N THR A 30 -4.28 -9.03 18.29
CA THR A 30 -3.29 -9.34 17.26
C THR A 30 -3.95 -9.27 15.88
N ALA A 31 -3.20 -8.80 14.87
CA ALA A 31 -3.73 -8.61 13.52
C ALA A 31 -4.36 -9.89 12.95
N GLN A 32 -3.87 -11.06 13.36
CA GLN A 32 -4.42 -12.38 13.00
C GLN A 32 -5.83 -12.59 13.57
N GLN A 33 -6.04 -12.30 14.86
CA GLN A 33 -7.34 -12.47 15.52
C GLN A 33 -8.36 -11.46 15.02
N ALA A 34 -7.97 -10.19 14.91
CA ALA A 34 -8.82 -9.13 14.38
C ALA A 34 -9.18 -9.37 12.90
N GLY A 35 -8.25 -9.88 12.10
CA GLY A 35 -8.49 -10.23 10.70
C GLY A 35 -9.50 -11.36 10.53
N ALA A 36 -9.37 -12.45 11.30
CA ALA A 36 -10.31 -13.57 11.25
C ALA A 36 -11.74 -13.12 11.63
N PHE A 37 -11.87 -12.32 12.70
CA PHE A 37 -13.16 -11.77 13.11
C PHE A 37 -13.71 -10.77 12.09
N GLY A 38 -12.85 -9.95 11.48
CA GLY A 38 -13.22 -9.01 10.42
C GLY A 38 -13.80 -9.71 9.19
N ILE A 39 -13.20 -10.83 8.75
CA ILE A 39 -13.73 -11.64 7.65
C ILE A 39 -15.12 -12.19 8.01
N PHE A 40 -15.30 -12.68 9.24
CA PHE A 40 -16.58 -13.19 9.70
C PHE A 40 -17.68 -12.12 9.70
N VAL A 41 -17.38 -10.94 10.26
CA VAL A 41 -18.31 -9.79 10.28
C VAL A 41 -18.62 -9.30 8.87
N ALA A 42 -17.62 -9.21 7.99
CA ALA A 42 -17.81 -8.82 6.60
C ALA A 42 -18.69 -9.82 5.84
N ALA A 43 -18.48 -11.13 6.03
CA ALA A 43 -19.30 -12.17 5.43
C ALA A 43 -20.76 -12.14 5.94
N ALA A 44 -20.95 -11.92 7.25
CA ALA A 44 -22.28 -11.77 7.83
C ALA A 44 -23.03 -10.56 7.22
N ILE A 45 -22.38 -9.40 7.11
CA ILE A 45 -23.00 -8.20 6.53
C ILE A 45 -23.31 -8.41 5.04
N ALA A 46 -22.40 -9.05 4.29
CA ALA A 46 -22.60 -9.33 2.86
C ALA A 46 -23.81 -10.26 2.59
N LEU A 47 -24.07 -11.22 3.48
CA LEU A 47 -25.19 -12.15 3.36
C LEU A 47 -26.50 -11.53 3.86
N PHE A 48 -26.50 -10.92 5.04
CA PHE A 48 -27.72 -10.43 5.68
C PHE A 48 -28.22 -9.10 5.14
N ALA A 49 -27.32 -8.18 4.78
CA ALA A 49 -27.71 -6.84 4.37
C ALA A 49 -27.71 -6.62 2.86
N PHE A 50 -26.72 -7.17 2.16
CA PHE A 50 -26.59 -6.99 0.70
C PHE A 50 -27.23 -8.12 -0.12
N ARG A 51 -27.70 -9.20 0.54
CA ARG A 51 -28.28 -10.41 -0.11
C ARG A 51 -27.43 -10.88 -1.30
N THR A 52 -26.12 -10.84 -1.13
CA THR A 52 -25.17 -11.10 -2.21
C THR A 52 -25.19 -12.59 -2.58
N PRO A 53 -25.23 -12.97 -3.87
CA PRO A 53 -25.18 -14.37 -4.26
C PRO A 53 -23.89 -15.05 -3.74
N PHE A 54 -24.03 -16.29 -3.26
CA PHE A 54 -22.93 -17.06 -2.66
C PHE A 54 -21.70 -17.18 -3.57
N ASP A 55 -21.89 -17.23 -4.88
CA ASP A 55 -20.80 -17.24 -5.87
C ASP A 55 -19.92 -16.00 -5.77
N THR A 56 -20.51 -14.83 -5.55
CA THR A 56 -19.76 -13.57 -5.43
C THR A 56 -18.97 -13.51 -4.12
N LEU A 57 -19.54 -14.06 -3.04
CA LEU A 57 -18.85 -14.17 -1.75
C LEU A 57 -17.66 -15.14 -1.84
N ALA A 58 -17.83 -16.28 -2.51
CA ALA A 58 -16.76 -17.26 -2.73
C ALA A 58 -15.63 -16.67 -3.57
N VAL A 59 -15.95 -15.96 -4.65
CA VAL A 59 -14.95 -15.28 -5.50
C VAL A 59 -14.21 -14.19 -4.73
N ALA A 60 -14.91 -13.40 -3.91
CA ALA A 60 -14.28 -12.38 -3.08
C ALA A 60 -13.36 -12.99 -2.01
N GLY A 61 -13.77 -14.08 -1.36
CA GLY A 61 -12.96 -14.82 -0.41
C GLY A 61 -11.71 -15.43 -1.07
N ALA A 62 -11.88 -16.10 -2.21
CA ALA A 62 -10.77 -16.66 -2.98
C ALA A 62 -9.76 -15.59 -3.42
N LYS A 63 -10.26 -14.42 -3.85
CA LYS A 63 -9.41 -13.27 -4.16
C LYS A 63 -8.62 -12.80 -2.92
N GLY A 64 -9.28 -12.69 -1.76
CA GLY A 64 -8.61 -12.31 -0.52
C GLY A 64 -7.48 -13.29 -0.13
N ILE A 65 -7.72 -14.60 -0.29
CA ILE A 65 -6.70 -15.63 -0.06
C ILE A 65 -5.55 -15.49 -1.07
N TRP A 66 -5.87 -15.25 -2.35
CA TRP A 66 -4.86 -15.06 -3.38
C TRP A 66 -3.94 -13.86 -3.10
N ASP A 67 -4.53 -12.73 -2.69
CA ASP A 67 -3.79 -11.54 -2.31
C ASP A 67 -2.92 -11.80 -1.06
N ALA A 68 -3.42 -12.59 -0.10
CA ALA A 68 -2.67 -12.96 1.10
C ALA A 68 -1.45 -13.86 0.79
N ILE A 69 -1.56 -14.79 -0.16
CA ILE A 69 -0.44 -15.62 -0.61
C ILE A 69 0.67 -14.74 -1.19
N PHE A 70 0.32 -13.74 -2.01
CA PHE A 70 1.30 -12.83 -2.59
C PHE A 70 2.06 -12.05 -1.51
N ILE A 71 1.36 -11.56 -0.48
CA ILE A 71 1.98 -10.90 0.67
C ILE A 71 2.90 -11.87 1.43
N LEU A 72 2.45 -13.11 1.66
CA LEU A 72 3.26 -14.12 2.35
C LEU A 72 4.56 -14.45 1.59
N LEU A 73 4.49 -14.49 0.26
CA LEU A 73 5.65 -14.69 -0.62
C LEU A 73 6.67 -13.55 -0.54
N VAL A 74 6.28 -12.34 -0.16
CA VAL A 74 7.21 -11.20 0.06
C VAL A 74 7.79 -11.24 1.48
N ILE A 75 6.97 -11.59 2.47
CA ILE A 75 7.39 -11.62 3.87
C ILE A 75 8.41 -12.75 4.13
N TRP A 76 8.24 -13.92 3.51
CA TRP A 76 9.15 -15.07 3.72
C TRP A 76 10.61 -14.76 3.35
N PRO A 77 10.91 -14.27 2.13
CA PRO A 77 12.26 -13.83 1.75
C PRO A 77 12.78 -12.67 2.59
N ALA A 78 11.91 -11.72 2.97
CA ALA A 78 12.30 -10.60 3.82
C ALA A 78 12.74 -11.07 5.22
N LEU A 79 12.00 -12.00 5.83
CA LEU A 79 12.37 -12.62 7.12
C LEU A 79 13.64 -13.45 6.98
N LEU A 80 13.80 -14.20 5.88
CA LEU A 80 15.03 -14.93 5.60
C LEU A 80 16.24 -14.00 5.51
N LEU A 81 16.14 -12.91 4.74
CA LEU A 81 17.18 -11.89 4.63
C LEU A 81 17.49 -11.22 5.97
N TYR A 82 16.45 -10.93 6.76
CA TYR A 82 16.62 -10.39 8.10
C TYR A 82 17.43 -11.34 8.99
N GLN A 83 17.09 -12.63 9.03
CA GLN A 83 17.82 -13.63 9.81
C GLN A 83 19.26 -13.81 9.32
N ILE A 84 19.51 -13.70 8.01
CA ILE A 84 20.86 -13.73 7.44
C ILE A 84 21.66 -12.49 7.86
N MET A 85 21.04 -11.30 7.81
CA MET A 85 21.67 -10.03 8.19
C MET A 85 22.02 -9.99 9.69
N ASP A 86 21.14 -10.52 10.53
CA ASP A 86 21.34 -10.65 11.98
C ASP A 86 22.53 -11.57 12.28
N LYS A 87 22.55 -12.78 11.70
CA LYS A 87 23.65 -13.74 11.90
C LYS A 87 25.00 -13.31 11.33
N SER A 88 25.00 -12.53 10.25
CA SER A 88 26.23 -12.05 9.59
C SER A 88 26.86 -10.85 10.30
N GLY A 89 26.21 -10.30 11.36
CA GLY A 89 26.65 -9.05 11.99
C GLY A 89 26.50 -7.83 11.06
N GLY A 90 25.80 -7.97 9.94
CA GLY A 90 25.61 -6.89 8.95
C GLY A 90 24.89 -5.68 9.53
N TYR A 91 24.09 -5.88 10.58
CA TYR A 91 23.43 -4.80 11.30
C TYR A 91 24.43 -3.80 11.90
N GLU A 92 25.52 -4.27 12.51
CA GLU A 92 26.53 -3.39 13.13
C GLU A 92 27.37 -2.67 12.07
N ALA A 93 27.69 -3.35 10.96
CA ALA A 93 28.36 -2.72 9.81
C ALA A 93 27.49 -1.63 9.16
N MET A 94 26.19 -1.89 9.02
CA MET A 94 25.22 -0.90 8.52
C MET A 94 25.10 0.30 9.46
N ARG A 95 25.01 0.03 10.77
CA ARG A 95 24.98 1.07 11.81
C ARG A 95 26.21 1.98 11.73
N GLN A 96 27.41 1.42 11.60
CA GLN A 96 28.67 2.19 11.47
C GLN A 96 28.78 2.96 10.15
N GLY A 97 28.29 2.40 9.05
CA GLY A 97 28.27 3.06 7.74
C GLY A 97 27.35 4.29 7.71
N ILE A 98 26.19 4.17 8.36
CA ILE A 98 25.21 5.24 8.51
C ILE A 98 25.80 6.42 9.30
N THR A 99 26.50 6.18 10.42
CA THR A 99 27.10 7.26 11.23
C THR A 99 28.20 8.05 10.51
N ARG A 100 28.80 7.48 9.45
CA ARG A 100 29.89 8.12 8.69
C ARG A 100 29.42 9.10 7.61
N LEU A 101 28.14 9.12 7.24
CA LEU A 101 27.74 9.62 5.93
C LEU A 101 27.68 11.15 5.77
N SER A 102 27.49 11.98 6.81
CA SER A 102 27.76 13.45 6.77
C SER A 102 27.26 14.22 7.99
N LYS A 103 27.87 15.39 8.25
CA LYS A 103 27.46 16.38 9.28
C LYS A 103 26.42 17.41 8.81
N ASN A 104 25.98 17.37 7.55
CA ASN A 104 25.05 18.37 7.01
C ASN A 104 23.59 17.89 7.05
N GLU A 105 22.81 18.47 7.95
CA GLU A 105 21.40 18.13 8.20
C GLU A 105 20.51 18.29 6.96
N LEU A 106 20.76 19.31 6.14
CA LEU A 106 19.95 19.60 4.95
C LEU A 106 20.03 18.47 3.92
N PHE A 107 21.25 17.98 3.67
CA PHE A 107 21.48 16.90 2.72
C PHE A 107 20.80 15.60 3.18
N ILE A 108 20.90 15.28 4.48
CA ILE A 108 20.25 14.11 5.09
C ILE A 108 18.73 14.20 4.95
N VAL A 109 18.15 15.38 5.21
CA VAL A 109 16.71 15.62 5.09
C VAL A 109 16.23 15.41 3.65
N VAL A 110 16.94 15.94 2.65
CA VAL A 110 16.54 15.77 1.24
C VAL A 110 16.77 14.34 0.78
N ALA A 111 17.90 13.73 1.11
CA ALA A 111 18.24 12.38 0.68
C ALA A 111 17.31 11.33 1.33
N LEU A 112 17.16 11.34 2.65
CA LEU A 112 16.34 10.35 3.36
C LEU A 112 14.86 10.70 3.33
N GLY A 113 14.53 11.97 3.62
CA GLY A 113 13.17 12.45 3.67
C GLY A 113 12.51 12.40 2.31
N TRP A 114 13.12 12.94 1.26
CA TRP A 114 12.48 13.05 -0.05
C TRP A 114 12.77 11.86 -0.97
N VAL A 115 14.05 11.61 -1.27
CA VAL A 115 14.46 10.64 -2.30
C VAL A 115 14.22 9.20 -1.82
N PHE A 116 14.73 8.86 -0.64
CA PHE A 116 14.64 7.50 -0.11
C PHE A 116 13.21 7.11 0.26
N THR A 117 12.43 8.00 0.89
CA THR A 117 10.99 7.77 1.15
C THR A 117 10.22 7.52 -0.15
N SER A 118 10.50 8.29 -1.21
CA SER A 118 9.83 8.10 -2.51
C SER A 118 10.19 6.75 -3.16
N PHE A 119 11.46 6.35 -3.05
CA PHE A 119 11.92 5.05 -3.53
C PHE A 119 11.25 3.89 -2.77
N LEU A 120 11.27 3.92 -1.43
CA LEU A 120 10.63 2.89 -0.60
C LEU A 120 9.11 2.82 -0.85
N GLN A 121 8.45 3.97 -1.04
CA GLN A 121 7.03 4.01 -1.37
C GLN A 121 6.73 3.35 -2.72
N GLY A 122 7.66 3.46 -3.69
CA GLY A 122 7.56 2.80 -4.98
C GLY A 122 7.66 1.28 -4.92
N ILE A 123 8.41 0.73 -3.95
CA ILE A 123 8.59 -0.71 -3.76
C ILE A 123 7.46 -1.31 -2.90
N ASP A 124 7.08 -0.61 -1.82
CA ASP A 124 6.27 -1.22 -0.75
C ASP A 124 4.81 -0.74 -0.72
N GLY A 125 4.49 0.41 -1.32
CA GLY A 125 3.10 0.87 -1.55
C GLY A 125 2.27 1.22 -0.29
N PHE A 126 2.58 0.70 0.90
CA PHE A 126 1.70 0.67 2.07
C PHE A 126 2.14 1.53 3.27
N GLY A 127 2.90 2.62 3.06
CA GLY A 127 3.24 3.53 4.16
C GLY A 127 4.33 3.04 5.11
N THR A 128 4.93 1.89 4.83
CA THR A 128 6.18 1.41 5.41
C THR A 128 7.34 2.44 5.39
N PRO A 129 7.48 3.31 4.38
CA PRO A 129 8.58 4.30 4.36
C PRO A 129 8.59 5.19 5.60
N ILE A 130 7.43 5.58 6.14
CA ILE A 130 7.36 6.42 7.34
C ILE A 130 7.94 5.67 8.55
N ALA A 131 7.62 4.37 8.68
CA ALA A 131 8.07 3.55 9.80
C ALA A 131 9.59 3.31 9.81
N ILE A 132 10.24 3.36 8.64
CA ILE A 132 11.68 3.15 8.50
C ILE A 132 12.46 4.48 8.58
N VAL A 133 11.99 5.51 7.89
CA VAL A 133 12.73 6.78 7.74
C VAL A 133 12.65 7.64 9.02
N ALA A 134 11.53 7.61 9.76
CA ALA A 134 11.41 8.42 10.98
C ALA A 134 12.40 8.00 12.07
N PRO A 135 12.55 6.71 12.46
CA PRO A 135 13.57 6.29 13.41
C PRO A 135 15.00 6.56 12.92
N LEU A 136 15.23 6.43 11.62
CA LEU A 136 16.53 6.69 11.00
C LEU A 136 16.92 8.17 11.16
N LEU A 137 16.02 9.11 10.88
CA LEU A 137 16.26 10.55 11.07
C LEU A 137 16.46 10.91 12.56
N VAL A 138 15.77 10.25 13.48
CA VAL A 138 16.02 10.42 14.93
C VAL A 138 17.41 9.92 15.30
N ALA A 139 17.85 8.77 14.77
CA ALA A 139 19.19 8.23 14.99
C ALA A 139 20.31 9.16 14.48
N PHE A 140 20.01 9.99 13.47
CA PHE A 140 20.93 11.01 12.94
C PHE A 140 20.97 12.32 13.75
N GLY A 141 20.17 12.45 14.82
CA GLY A 141 20.21 13.61 15.71
C GLY A 141 19.24 14.75 15.36
N LEU A 142 18.34 14.55 14.39
CA LEU A 142 17.29 15.52 14.11
C LEU A 142 16.30 15.60 15.27
N LYS A 143 15.76 16.79 15.54
CA LYS A 143 14.70 16.94 16.55
C LYS A 143 13.53 16.01 16.21
N PRO A 144 12.97 15.27 17.19
CA PRO A 144 11.93 14.26 16.95
C PRO A 144 10.73 14.77 16.14
N VAL A 145 10.35 16.03 16.35
CA VAL A 145 9.24 16.67 15.62
C VAL A 145 9.53 16.75 14.12
N TYR A 146 10.73 17.16 13.72
CA TYR A 146 11.12 17.23 12.31
C TYR A 146 11.32 15.83 11.71
N ALA A 147 11.89 14.91 12.49
CA ALA A 147 12.12 13.53 12.06
C ALA A 147 10.82 12.78 11.73
N VAL A 148 9.68 13.16 12.33
CA VAL A 148 8.36 12.59 12.00
C VAL A 148 7.63 13.41 10.94
N ALA A 149 7.70 14.74 11.00
CA ALA A 149 6.99 15.61 10.05
C ALA A 149 7.51 15.45 8.60
N ILE A 150 8.82 15.34 8.42
CA ILE A 150 9.45 15.26 7.10
C ILE A 150 9.04 13.98 6.34
N PRO A 151 9.14 12.77 6.92
CA PRO A 151 8.66 11.54 6.26
C PRO A 151 7.17 11.56 5.95
N ILE A 152 6.34 12.20 6.80
CA ILE A 152 4.89 12.31 6.54
C ILE A 152 4.63 13.17 5.30
N ILE A 153 5.27 14.33 5.19
CA ILE A 153 5.12 15.23 4.03
C ILE A 153 5.63 14.52 2.76
N ALA A 154 6.80 13.89 2.84
CA ALA A 154 7.37 13.16 1.72
C ALA A 154 6.54 11.94 1.31
N HIS A 155 5.89 11.26 2.25
CA HIS A 155 4.97 10.16 1.96
C HIS A 155 3.75 10.62 1.16
N ILE A 156 3.17 11.76 1.53
CA ILE A 156 2.05 12.36 0.79
C ILE A 156 2.48 12.69 -0.64
N TRP A 157 3.66 13.27 -0.80
CA TRP A 157 4.24 13.57 -2.11
C TRP A 157 4.46 12.30 -2.95
N ALA A 158 5.12 11.30 -2.38
CA ALA A 158 5.43 10.04 -3.07
C ALA A 158 4.15 9.30 -3.50
N LYS A 159 3.12 9.26 -2.66
CA LYS A 159 1.82 8.64 -3.01
C LYS A 159 1.12 9.33 -4.17
N PHE A 160 1.26 10.66 -4.29
CA PHE A 160 0.68 11.39 -5.41
C PHE A 160 1.29 10.95 -6.75
N TYR A 161 2.62 10.81 -6.84
CA TYR A 161 3.28 10.35 -8.07
C TYR A 161 3.08 8.85 -8.33
N GLY A 162 3.07 8.00 -7.29
CA GLY A 162 2.89 6.56 -7.44
C GLY A 162 1.53 6.16 -8.03
N THR A 163 0.46 6.82 -7.59
CA THR A 163 -0.91 6.51 -8.07
C THR A 163 -1.17 6.94 -9.51
N LEU A 164 -0.48 8.00 -9.99
CA LEU A 164 -0.52 8.41 -11.40
C LEU A 164 0.11 7.35 -12.32
N CYS A 165 1.20 6.69 -11.89
CA CYS A 165 1.84 5.63 -12.66
C CYS A 165 0.95 4.37 -12.75
N GLN A 166 0.28 3.99 -11.66
CA GLN A 166 -0.61 2.82 -11.59
C GLN A 166 -1.77 2.91 -12.62
N ARG A 167 -2.24 4.13 -12.93
CA ARG A 167 -3.34 4.36 -13.88
C ARG A 167 -2.96 4.06 -15.34
N ARG A 168 -1.67 4.08 -15.72
CA ARG A 168 -1.25 3.78 -17.10
C ARG A 168 -1.25 2.29 -17.45
N GLY A 169 -1.23 1.38 -16.46
CA GLY A 169 -1.29 -0.07 -16.70
C GLY A 169 -2.69 -0.63 -16.96
N LYS A 170 -3.75 0.17 -16.75
CA LYS A 170 -5.15 -0.26 -16.84
C LYS A 170 -5.93 0.46 -17.94
N SER A 171 -5.24 0.94 -18.98
CA SER A 171 -5.89 1.31 -20.24
C SER A 171 -6.27 0.05 -21.00
N ARG A 172 -7.42 -0.51 -20.63
CA ARG A 172 -8.12 -1.51 -21.43
C ARG A 172 -8.40 -0.88 -22.82
N PRO A 173 -8.09 -1.53 -23.95
CA PRO A 173 -8.55 -1.06 -25.24
C PRO A 173 -10.08 -1.17 -25.25
N LEU A 174 -10.75 -0.03 -25.17
CA LEU A 174 -12.17 0.07 -25.47
C LEU A 174 -12.30 0.20 -26.99
N GLY A 175 -12.89 -0.81 -27.62
CA GLY A 175 -13.43 -0.69 -28.98
C GLY A 175 -12.75 -1.60 -30.00
N GLY A 176 -13.51 -2.57 -30.49
CA GLY A 176 -13.16 -3.38 -31.66
C GLY A 176 -13.16 -2.56 -32.95
N ALA A 177 -12.06 -1.85 -33.22
CA ALA A 177 -11.77 -1.34 -34.55
C ALA A 177 -10.93 -2.39 -35.31
N LYS A 178 -11.51 -2.94 -36.38
CA LYS A 178 -10.81 -3.79 -37.35
C LYS A 178 -9.61 -3.02 -37.93
N PRO A 179 -8.40 -3.63 -38.00
CA PRO A 179 -7.25 -3.00 -38.64
C PRO A 179 -7.42 -3.12 -40.16
N GLY A 180 -7.66 -2.01 -40.87
CA GLY A 180 -7.74 -2.06 -42.33
C GLY A 180 -8.00 -0.78 -43.13
N HIS A 181 -8.43 0.34 -42.55
CA HIS A 181 -8.86 1.50 -43.36
C HIS A 181 -8.34 2.87 -42.90
N LEU A 182 -7.10 2.95 -42.42
CA LEU A 182 -6.47 4.23 -42.07
C LEU A 182 -5.14 4.49 -42.81
N MET A 183 -5.06 4.04 -44.06
CA MET A 183 -3.90 4.30 -44.94
C MET A 183 -4.29 4.63 -46.39
N LEU A 184 -5.44 5.28 -46.62
CA LEU A 184 -5.78 5.85 -47.93
C LEU A 184 -6.62 7.11 -47.73
N GLY A 185 -5.96 8.27 -47.65
CA GLY A 185 -6.64 9.54 -47.46
C GLY A 185 -5.74 10.77 -47.45
N VAL A 186 -4.52 10.68 -48.01
CA VAL A 186 -3.67 11.83 -48.34
C VAL A 186 -2.86 11.44 -49.57
N SER A 187 -3.45 11.54 -50.77
CA SER A 187 -2.75 11.73 -52.06
C SER A 187 -3.75 11.73 -53.21
N SER A 188 -4.24 12.91 -53.59
CA SER A 188 -4.48 13.34 -54.99
C SER A 188 -5.39 14.58 -54.99
N ALA A 189 -4.78 15.76 -54.80
CA ALA A 189 -5.32 17.01 -55.31
C ALA A 189 -4.80 17.16 -56.75
N GLY A 190 -5.73 17.09 -57.69
CA GLY A 190 -5.60 17.37 -59.11
C GLY A 190 -6.99 17.71 -59.62
#